data_AF-A0A9W6ZLD3-F1
#
_entry.id   AF-A0A9W6ZLD3-F1
#
_cell.length_a   1.000
_cell.length_b   1.000
_cell.length_c   1.000
_cell.angle_alpha   90.00
_cell.angle_beta   90.00
_cell.angle_gamma   90.00
#
_symmetry.space_group_name_H-M   'P 1'
#
loop_
_entity.id
_entity.type
_entity.pdbx_description
1 polymer ?
#
loop_
_entity_poly.entity_id
_entity_poly.type
_entity_poly.pdbx_seq_one_letter_code
_entity_poly.pdbx_strand_id
1 'polypeptide(L)'
;MRATTSNFNDARLSRLSRFQNNRYNSRKIPFGLRGGAADVEGDGDAASVEVDDEVKDVVDDDDDEGDNDDDDEDEGSGEVDEDEASETSSTASSTNNGSDDNDDDNDDDENKKIDNTDSDSSTSSTSSTSDAQVFSTATAHRSLAKKYHDSKDYTQAASSFSKAGSILAPLVFFPPPSVTSSSRQTYLEEYSICKIHEALCLIKIEDYEAAKAASTKLGKQLEKKKMQKQIASVLQGANKGSVMGMAMMAGVPMQEGTAERLVKVANMVTEKVS
;
A
#
# COMPACT_ATOMS: atom_id res chain seq x y z
N MET A 1 -16.78 33.73 50.86
CA MET A 1 -17.42 32.51 50.31
C MET A 1 -16.77 32.23 48.97
N ARG A 2 -15.99 31.14 48.86
CA ARG A 2 -15.27 30.74 47.64
C ARG A 2 -16.04 29.60 46.98
N ALA A 3 -16.43 29.76 45.72
CA ALA A 3 -17.04 28.71 44.91
C ALA A 3 -16.00 28.15 43.95
N THR A 4 -15.70 26.87 44.09
CA THR A 4 -14.88 26.05 43.20
C THR A 4 -15.80 25.34 42.22
N THR A 5 -15.75 25.68 40.93
CA THR A 5 -16.42 24.92 39.87
C THR A 5 -15.45 23.91 39.27
N SER A 6 -15.79 22.65 39.49
CA SER A 6 -15.07 21.43 39.17
C SER A 6 -15.15 21.07 37.68
N ASN A 7 -14.00 20.73 37.11
CA ASN A 7 -13.82 20.02 35.84
C ASN A 7 -14.67 18.74 35.79
N PHE A 8 -15.53 18.59 34.77
CA PHE A 8 -16.34 17.38 34.58
C PHE A 8 -16.30 16.81 33.14
N ASN A 9 -15.38 17.28 32.28
CA ASN A 9 -15.35 16.87 30.87
C ASN A 9 -14.25 15.88 30.47
N ASP A 10 -13.43 15.38 31.40
CA ASP A 10 -12.28 14.51 31.05
C ASP A 10 -12.54 12.99 31.10
N ALA A 11 -13.74 12.54 31.49
CA ALA A 11 -13.98 11.11 31.75
C ALA A 11 -14.56 10.30 30.57
N ARG A 12 -14.91 10.93 29.43
CA ARG A 12 -15.57 10.24 28.30
C ARG A 12 -14.65 9.74 27.19
N LEU A 13 -13.37 10.14 27.16
CA LEU A 13 -12.42 9.69 26.13
C LEU A 13 -11.58 8.45 26.53
N SER A 14 -11.63 7.98 27.78
CA SER A 14 -10.79 6.85 28.23
C SER A 14 -11.41 5.45 28.10
N ARG A 15 -12.63 5.29 27.57
CA ARG A 15 -13.31 3.98 27.50
C ARG A 15 -13.21 3.25 26.15
N LEU A 16 -12.67 3.86 25.09
CA LEU A 16 -12.50 3.21 23.78
C LEU A 16 -11.09 2.68 23.48
N SER A 17 -10.17 2.66 24.46
CA SER A 17 -8.75 2.27 24.23
C SER A 17 -8.36 0.87 24.75
N ARG A 18 -9.30 0.02 25.20
CA ARG A 18 -8.96 -1.26 25.87
C ARG A 18 -9.15 -2.56 25.08
N PHE A 19 -9.41 -2.51 23.78
CA PHE A 19 -9.76 -3.75 23.04
C PHE A 19 -8.84 -4.19 21.89
N GLN A 20 -7.65 -3.61 21.68
CA GLN A 20 -6.76 -4.08 20.59
C GLN A 20 -5.30 -4.37 20.93
N ASN A 21 -4.88 -4.39 22.20
CA ASN A 21 -3.50 -4.75 22.56
C ASN A 21 -3.38 -6.18 23.14
N ASN A 22 -3.73 -7.21 22.36
CA ASN A 22 -3.48 -8.58 22.79
C ASN A 22 -3.22 -9.61 21.67
N ARG A 23 -2.33 -9.30 20.72
CA ARG A 23 -1.90 -10.30 19.70
C ARG A 23 -0.41 -10.34 19.33
N TYR A 24 0.48 -9.75 20.12
CA TYR A 24 1.92 -10.01 19.99
C TYR A 24 2.54 -10.31 21.35
N ASN A 25 2.07 -11.40 21.97
CA ASN A 25 2.79 -12.01 23.06
C ASN A 25 3.81 -12.98 22.46
N SER A 26 5.07 -12.57 22.52
CA SER A 26 6.30 -13.32 22.35
C SER A 26 6.18 -14.81 22.66
N ARG A 27 6.19 -15.67 21.62
CA ARG A 27 6.75 -17.02 21.79
C ARG A 27 8.27 -16.92 21.64
N LYS A 28 8.93 -16.51 22.73
CA LYS A 28 10.28 -17.01 23.02
C LYS A 28 10.15 -18.52 23.08
N ILE A 29 10.73 -19.22 22.12
CA ILE A 29 10.91 -20.67 22.17
C ILE A 29 12.11 -20.89 23.10
N PRO A 30 11.95 -21.43 24.32
CA PRO A 30 13.12 -21.89 25.06
C PRO A 30 13.65 -23.13 24.35
N PHE A 31 14.88 -23.03 23.83
CA PHE A 31 15.73 -24.18 23.53
C PHE A 31 15.97 -24.93 24.85
N GLY A 32 15.07 -25.85 25.16
CA GLY A 32 15.14 -26.74 26.31
C GLY A 32 15.38 -28.15 25.82
N LEU A 33 16.62 -28.61 25.97
CA LEU A 33 17.01 -30.02 26.00
C LEU A 33 16.00 -30.82 26.82
N ARG A 34 15.30 -31.77 26.20
CA ARG A 34 14.65 -32.85 26.93
C ARG A 34 14.64 -34.12 26.07
N GLY A 35 15.55 -35.02 26.43
CA GLY A 35 15.50 -36.40 25.99
C GLY A 35 14.18 -37.06 26.40
N GLY A 36 13.68 -37.90 25.52
CA GLY A 36 12.52 -38.74 25.74
C GLY A 36 12.61 -39.88 24.74
N ALA A 37 13.11 -41.02 25.24
CA ALA A 37 13.08 -42.30 24.55
C ALA A 37 11.64 -42.63 24.15
N ALA A 38 11.46 -43.01 22.89
CA ALA A 38 10.32 -43.78 22.45
C ALA A 38 10.86 -44.83 21.49
N ASP A 39 10.97 -46.05 22.02
CA ASP A 39 11.11 -47.28 21.26
C ASP A 39 10.01 -47.33 20.19
N VAL A 40 10.43 -47.22 18.93
CA VAL A 40 9.62 -47.61 17.78
C VAL A 40 10.42 -48.66 17.05
N GLU A 41 10.15 -49.91 17.43
CA GLU A 41 10.44 -51.08 16.60
C GLU A 41 9.58 -50.96 15.34
N GLY A 42 10.24 -50.72 14.21
CA GLY A 42 9.62 -50.63 12.91
C GLY A 42 10.55 -51.25 11.88
N ASP A 43 10.53 -52.59 11.82
CA ASP A 43 11.08 -53.36 10.71
C ASP A 43 10.46 -52.88 9.39
N GLY A 44 11.30 -52.37 8.50
CA GLY A 44 10.89 -51.83 7.21
C GLY A 44 12.04 -51.89 6.22
N ASP A 45 12.03 -52.95 5.43
CA ASP A 45 13.01 -53.38 4.44
C ASP A 45 13.59 -52.27 3.55
N ALA A 46 14.92 -52.34 3.48
CA ALA A 46 15.83 -52.10 2.36
C ALA A 46 15.20 -51.68 1.00
N ALA A 47 15.54 -50.46 0.58
CA ALA A 47 15.85 -50.19 -0.82
C ALA A 47 17.06 -49.27 -0.88
N SER A 48 18.23 -49.88 -1.08
CA SER A 48 19.48 -49.24 -1.41
C SER A 48 19.32 -48.50 -2.75
N VAL A 49 19.36 -47.17 -2.72
CA VAL A 49 19.66 -46.37 -3.90
C VAL A 49 21.08 -45.85 -3.73
N GLU A 50 22.00 -46.56 -4.37
CA GLU A 50 23.36 -46.07 -4.60
C GLU A 50 23.28 -45.01 -5.70
N VAL A 51 23.59 -43.76 -5.36
CA VAL A 51 23.92 -42.73 -6.36
C VAL A 51 25.39 -42.44 -6.18
N ASP A 52 26.15 -43.10 -7.04
CA ASP A 52 27.57 -42.89 -7.32
C ASP A 52 27.77 -41.62 -8.15
N ASP A 53 28.97 -41.05 -8.05
CA ASP A 53 29.56 -40.00 -8.91
C ASP A 53 28.85 -38.62 -8.94
N GLU A 54 29.53 -37.48 -8.87
CA GLU A 54 30.85 -37.15 -9.39
C GLU A 54 31.30 -35.83 -8.73
N VAL A 55 32.49 -35.82 -8.15
CA VAL A 55 33.23 -34.60 -7.77
C VAL A 55 33.71 -33.92 -9.06
N LYS A 56 33.29 -32.67 -9.31
CA LYS A 56 33.96 -31.79 -10.27
C LYS A 56 34.35 -30.47 -9.61
N ASP A 57 35.65 -30.39 -9.40
CA ASP A 57 36.55 -29.25 -9.58
C ASP A 57 36.13 -27.91 -8.98
N VAL A 58 36.77 -27.67 -7.83
CA VAL A 58 37.54 -26.47 -7.49
C VAL A 58 37.94 -25.67 -8.74
N VAL A 59 37.35 -24.48 -8.87
CA VAL A 59 37.95 -23.38 -9.64
C VAL A 59 38.30 -22.32 -8.60
N ASP A 60 39.53 -22.45 -8.09
CA ASP A 60 40.31 -21.31 -7.63
C ASP A 60 40.82 -20.56 -8.89
N ASP A 61 41.21 -19.29 -8.72
CA ASP A 61 41.76 -18.35 -9.72
C ASP A 61 40.74 -17.56 -10.55
N ASP A 62 40.47 -16.31 -10.14
CA ASP A 62 41.28 -15.20 -10.66
C ASP A 62 40.96 -13.90 -9.88
N ASP A 63 42.02 -13.37 -9.27
CA ASP A 63 42.15 -11.99 -8.84
C ASP A 63 41.80 -11.04 -9.99
N ASP A 64 40.73 -10.26 -9.84
CA ASP A 64 40.49 -9.08 -10.66
C ASP A 64 40.55 -7.85 -9.75
N GLU A 65 41.78 -7.49 -9.37
CA GLU A 65 42.09 -6.15 -8.87
C GLU A 65 42.01 -5.18 -10.05
N GLY A 66 40.77 -4.80 -10.37
CA GLY A 66 40.44 -3.67 -11.22
C GLY A 66 40.71 -2.37 -10.49
N ASP A 67 41.99 -2.02 -10.44
CA ASP A 67 42.54 -0.71 -10.13
C ASP A 67 42.04 0.30 -11.18
N ASN A 68 40.93 0.98 -10.86
CA ASN A 68 40.48 2.17 -11.60
C ASN A 68 40.71 3.39 -10.71
N ASP A 69 41.99 3.73 -10.59
CA ASP A 69 42.47 5.10 -10.44
C ASP A 69 42.11 5.86 -11.73
N ASP A 70 40.87 6.32 -11.84
CA ASP A 70 40.52 7.44 -12.72
C ASP A 70 40.23 8.65 -11.83
N ASP A 71 41.34 9.36 -11.58
CA ASP A 71 41.39 10.80 -11.39
C ASP A 71 40.47 11.51 -12.38
N ASP A 72 39.39 12.12 -11.90
CA ASP A 72 38.80 13.29 -12.54
C ASP A 72 38.45 14.30 -11.44
N GLU A 73 39.48 15.06 -11.07
CA GLU A 73 39.33 16.39 -10.49
C GLU A 73 38.58 17.29 -11.49
N ASP A 74 37.26 17.46 -11.29
CA ASP A 74 36.55 18.60 -11.88
C ASP A 74 36.12 19.57 -10.78
N GLU A 75 37.03 20.47 -10.44
CA GLU A 75 36.75 21.67 -9.67
C GLU A 75 35.98 22.70 -10.51
N GLY A 76 34.70 22.41 -10.74
CA GLY A 76 33.74 23.37 -11.28
C GLY A 76 33.16 24.27 -10.19
N SER A 77 33.98 25.18 -9.65
CA SER A 77 33.53 26.28 -8.78
C SER A 77 32.76 27.32 -9.60
N GLY A 78 31.47 27.06 -9.82
CA GLY A 78 30.53 28.05 -10.32
C GLY A 78 30.05 28.93 -9.17
N GLU A 79 30.80 30.00 -8.89
CA GLU A 79 30.25 31.21 -8.27
C GLU A 79 29.06 31.68 -9.13
N VAL A 80 27.85 31.57 -8.59
CA VAL A 80 26.70 32.30 -9.11
C VAL A 80 26.40 33.37 -8.09
N ASP A 81 26.78 34.59 -8.48
CA ASP A 81 26.58 35.82 -7.74
C ASP A 81 25.13 35.98 -7.26
N GLU A 82 25.08 36.49 -6.04
CA GLU A 82 23.94 37.09 -5.38
C GLU A 82 23.31 38.17 -6.28
N ASP A 83 21.99 38.11 -6.44
CA ASP A 83 21.07 39.25 -6.26
C ASP A 83 19.74 38.92 -6.96
N GLU A 84 18.68 38.87 -6.16
CA GLU A 84 17.40 39.55 -6.43
C GLU A 84 16.51 39.25 -5.22
N ALA A 85 16.52 40.21 -4.29
CA ALA A 85 15.49 40.33 -3.29
C ALA A 85 14.12 40.50 -3.98
N SER A 86 13.17 39.61 -3.69
CA SER A 86 11.76 39.89 -3.92
C SER A 86 10.93 39.22 -2.82
N GLU A 87 10.82 39.95 -1.72
CA GLU A 87 9.57 40.27 -1.04
C GLU A 87 8.47 39.19 -1.00
N THR A 88 8.29 38.65 0.20
CA THR A 88 7.01 38.51 0.90
C THR A 88 5.72 38.71 0.06
N SER A 89 5.10 37.60 -0.34
CA SER A 89 3.65 37.57 -0.60
C SER A 89 2.96 36.79 0.52
N SER A 90 2.87 37.43 1.68
CA SER A 90 1.79 37.16 2.61
C SER A 90 0.50 37.66 1.97
N THR A 91 -0.32 36.77 1.42
CA THR A 91 -1.69 37.11 1.04
C THR A 91 -2.53 37.18 2.31
N ALA A 92 -2.37 38.30 3.02
CA ALA A 92 -3.41 38.84 3.88
C ALA A 92 -4.55 39.31 2.96
N SER A 93 -5.64 38.56 2.91
CA SER A 93 -6.92 39.11 2.46
C SER A 93 -7.64 39.63 3.70
N SER A 94 -7.61 40.95 3.81
CA SER A 94 -8.51 41.86 4.50
C SER A 94 -9.63 41.25 5.35
N THR A 95 -9.53 41.52 6.64
CA THR A 95 -10.62 42.00 7.49
C THR A 95 -11.57 42.94 6.74
N ASN A 96 -12.82 42.52 6.58
CA ASN A 96 -13.95 43.43 6.56
C ASN A 96 -14.63 43.36 7.92
N ASN A 97 -14.59 44.48 8.64
CA ASN A 97 -15.50 44.78 9.73
C ASN A 97 -16.90 45.03 9.16
N GLY A 98 -17.85 44.21 9.61
CA GLY A 98 -19.29 44.48 9.71
C GLY A 98 -19.81 43.40 10.65
N SER A 99 -20.00 43.67 11.94
CA SER A 99 -21.18 44.36 12.49
C SER A 99 -22.45 43.75 11.93
N ASP A 100 -22.93 42.70 12.57
CA ASP A 100 -24.35 42.50 12.85
C ASP A 100 -24.47 41.55 14.03
N ASP A 101 -24.81 42.16 15.16
CA ASP A 101 -25.41 41.53 16.32
C ASP A 101 -26.70 40.84 15.85
N ASN A 102 -26.73 39.51 15.89
CA ASN A 102 -27.98 38.76 16.00
C ASN A 102 -27.80 37.77 17.14
N ASP A 103 -28.16 38.27 18.33
CA ASP A 103 -28.79 37.47 19.36
C ASP A 103 -30.00 36.76 18.72
N ASP A 104 -29.88 35.44 18.52
CA ASP A 104 -31.08 34.62 18.33
C ASP A 104 -30.95 33.43 19.28
N ASP A 105 -31.46 33.69 20.48
CA ASP A 105 -31.90 32.71 21.46
C ASP A 105 -32.74 31.65 20.75
N ASN A 106 -32.22 30.44 20.66
CA ASN A 106 -33.08 29.28 20.44
C ASN A 106 -32.71 28.19 21.43
N ASP A 107 -33.14 28.44 22.67
CA ASP A 107 -33.62 27.41 23.58
C ASP A 107 -34.73 26.63 22.85
N ASP A 108 -34.44 25.43 22.38
CA ASP A 108 -35.50 24.44 22.24
C ASP A 108 -35.05 23.05 22.73
N ASP A 109 -35.70 22.74 23.84
CA ASP A 109 -35.56 21.63 24.75
C ASP A 109 -36.44 20.48 24.24
N GLU A 110 -35.88 19.56 23.45
CA GLU A 110 -36.55 18.28 23.18
C GLU A 110 -35.69 17.07 23.55
N ASN A 111 -35.75 16.80 24.85
CA ASN A 111 -35.77 15.49 25.50
C ASN A 111 -36.35 14.36 24.62
N LYS A 112 -35.50 13.68 23.83
CA LYS A 112 -35.90 12.44 23.14
C LYS A 112 -35.48 11.19 23.91
N LYS A 113 -36.47 10.68 24.63
CA LYS A 113 -36.63 9.37 25.25
C LYS A 113 -35.80 8.25 24.61
N ILE A 114 -34.98 7.61 25.44
CA ILE A 114 -34.22 6.40 25.15
C ILE A 114 -35.19 5.21 25.26
N ASP A 115 -35.66 4.68 24.14
CA ASP A 115 -36.31 3.37 24.10
C ASP A 115 -35.26 2.30 23.79
N ASN A 116 -34.80 1.62 24.85
CA ASN A 116 -34.07 0.36 24.77
C ASN A 116 -35.00 -0.70 24.18
N THR A 117 -34.81 -1.02 22.90
CA THR A 117 -35.42 -2.20 22.29
C THR A 117 -34.33 -3.21 22.03
N ASP A 118 -34.23 -4.20 22.92
CA ASP A 118 -33.57 -5.48 22.65
C ASP A 118 -34.20 -6.06 21.39
N SER A 119 -33.45 -6.02 20.30
CA SER A 119 -33.78 -6.73 19.08
C SER A 119 -32.61 -7.64 18.75
N ASP A 120 -32.66 -8.83 19.34
CA ASP A 120 -32.00 -10.02 18.82
C ASP A 120 -32.43 -10.19 17.36
N SER A 121 -31.61 -9.67 16.46
CA SER A 121 -31.70 -9.95 15.03
C SER A 121 -30.35 -10.44 14.57
N SER A 122 -30.26 -11.76 14.53
CA SER A 122 -29.37 -12.52 13.68
C SER A 122 -29.59 -12.11 12.21
N THR A 123 -29.09 -10.95 11.81
CA THR A 123 -29.06 -10.52 10.41
C THR A 123 -27.63 -10.55 9.92
N SER A 124 -27.31 -11.69 9.32
CA SER A 124 -26.29 -11.87 8.27
C SER A 124 -26.47 -10.78 7.21
N SER A 125 -25.94 -9.60 7.50
CA SER A 125 -25.97 -8.46 6.60
C SER A 125 -24.72 -8.56 5.73
N THR A 126 -24.86 -9.18 4.57
CA THR A 126 -23.98 -8.93 3.42
C THR A 126 -24.19 -7.48 2.99
N SER A 127 -23.74 -6.53 3.82
CA SER A 127 -23.71 -5.11 3.49
C SER A 127 -22.66 -4.94 2.39
N SER A 128 -23.12 -4.81 1.15
CA SER A 128 -22.27 -4.34 0.05
C SER A 128 -21.85 -2.91 0.37
N THR A 129 -20.75 -2.76 1.10
CA THR A 129 -20.11 -1.48 1.39
C THR A 129 -19.80 -0.82 0.05
N SER A 130 -20.38 0.36 -0.21
CA SER A 130 -20.17 1.05 -1.47
C SER A 130 -18.69 1.44 -1.66
N ASP A 131 -18.22 1.47 -2.90
CA ASP A 131 -16.83 1.86 -3.22
C ASP A 131 -16.50 3.25 -2.65
N ALA A 132 -17.46 4.18 -2.68
CA ALA A 132 -17.34 5.51 -2.11
C ALA A 132 -17.14 5.49 -0.58
N GLN A 133 -17.82 4.58 0.12
CA GLN A 133 -17.65 4.42 1.57
C GLN A 133 -16.28 3.81 1.90
N VAL A 134 -15.81 2.84 1.11
CA VAL A 134 -14.47 2.27 1.26
C VAL A 134 -13.40 3.34 1.07
N PHE A 135 -13.51 4.15 0.02
CA PHE A 135 -12.60 5.26 -0.25
C PHE A 135 -12.62 6.31 0.87
N SER A 136 -13.82 6.77 1.29
CA SER A 136 -13.97 7.70 2.42
C SER A 136 -13.32 7.18 3.70
N THR A 137 -13.45 5.87 3.97
CA THR A 137 -12.84 5.24 5.15
C THR A 137 -11.31 5.23 5.04
N ALA A 138 -10.76 4.95 3.86
CA ALA A 138 -9.33 5.02 3.63
C ALA A 138 -8.79 6.46 3.80
N THR A 139 -9.49 7.46 3.28
CA THR A 139 -9.14 8.88 3.45
C THR A 139 -9.17 9.30 4.92
N ALA A 140 -10.14 8.82 5.70
CA ALA A 140 -10.18 9.04 7.15
C ALA A 140 -8.97 8.43 7.88
N HIS A 141 -8.53 7.23 7.48
CA HIS A 141 -7.32 6.63 8.02
C HIS A 141 -6.05 7.39 7.61
N ARG A 142 -5.98 7.89 6.37
CA ARG A 142 -4.88 8.74 5.90
C ARG A 142 -4.79 10.05 6.68
N SER A 143 -5.92 10.72 6.92
CA SER A 143 -5.92 11.97 7.70
C SER A 143 -5.55 11.73 9.16
N LEU A 144 -5.98 10.61 9.75
CA LEU A 144 -5.54 10.19 11.07
C LEU A 144 -4.02 9.90 11.11
N ALA A 145 -3.49 9.20 10.10
CA ALA A 145 -2.06 8.95 9.96
C ALA A 145 -1.24 10.24 9.91
N LYS A 146 -1.74 11.25 9.19
CA LYS A 146 -1.13 12.59 9.14
C LYS A 146 -1.08 13.25 10.52
N LYS A 147 -2.14 13.16 11.33
CA LYS A 147 -2.13 13.68 12.71
C LYS A 147 -1.05 13.03 13.57
N TYR A 148 -0.86 11.71 13.45
CA TYR A 148 0.23 11.01 14.14
C TYR A 148 1.61 11.43 13.63
N HIS A 149 1.75 11.58 12.31
CA HIS A 149 2.99 12.04 11.68
C HIS A 149 3.37 13.45 12.17
N ASP A 150 2.41 14.39 12.20
CA ASP A 150 2.61 15.76 12.67
C ASP A 150 2.98 15.79 14.17
N SER A 151 2.48 14.82 14.94
CA SER A 151 2.83 14.61 16.36
C SER A 151 4.15 13.83 16.57
N LYS A 152 4.86 13.49 15.48
CA LYS A 152 6.08 12.66 15.45
C LYS A 152 5.92 11.24 16.02
N ASP A 153 4.69 10.74 16.14
CA ASP A 153 4.41 9.34 16.45
C ASP A 153 4.42 8.51 15.16
N TYR A 154 5.64 8.26 14.66
CA TYR A 154 5.84 7.61 13.38
C TYR A 154 5.36 6.14 13.37
N THR A 155 5.35 5.47 14.51
CA THR A 155 4.84 4.09 14.62
C THR A 155 3.33 4.03 14.39
N GLN A 156 2.55 4.91 15.04
CA GLN A 156 1.11 4.98 14.81
C GLN A 156 0.76 5.55 13.44
N ALA A 157 1.56 6.49 12.94
CA ALA A 157 1.43 7.01 11.58
C ALA A 157 1.60 5.89 10.53
N ALA A 158 2.68 5.10 10.63
CA ALA A 158 2.94 3.98 9.73
C ALA A 158 1.79 2.95 9.75
N SER A 159 1.34 2.56 10.94
CA SER A 159 0.20 1.64 11.11
C SER A 159 -1.08 2.18 10.44
N SER A 160 -1.38 3.47 10.63
CA SER A 160 -2.56 4.12 10.06
C SER A 160 -2.48 4.25 8.54
N PHE A 161 -1.32 4.61 7.97
CA PHE A 161 -1.09 4.60 6.52
C PHE A 161 -1.20 3.18 5.94
N SER A 162 -0.65 2.18 6.62
CA SER A 162 -0.74 0.78 6.20
C SER A 162 -2.18 0.29 6.15
N LYS A 163 -3.00 0.68 7.15
CA LYS A 163 -4.43 0.38 7.21
C LYS A 163 -5.19 1.06 6.08
N ALA A 164 -4.94 2.34 5.80
CA ALA A 164 -5.52 3.05 4.66
C ALA A 164 -5.19 2.34 3.33
N GLY A 165 -3.91 1.98 3.11
CA GLY A 165 -3.49 1.25 1.93
C GLY A 165 -4.13 -0.14 1.81
N SER A 166 -4.34 -0.83 2.92
CA SER A 166 -5.00 -2.15 2.95
C SER A 166 -6.49 -2.07 2.59
N ILE A 167 -7.16 -0.98 2.95
CA ILE A 167 -8.55 -0.70 2.57
C ILE A 167 -8.66 -0.38 1.07
N LEU A 168 -7.69 0.35 0.50
CA LEU A 168 -7.65 0.70 -0.92
C LEU A 168 -7.21 -0.46 -1.83
N ALA A 169 -6.42 -1.41 -1.31
CA ALA A 169 -5.83 -2.48 -2.10
C ALA A 169 -6.85 -3.27 -2.94
N PRO A 170 -8.02 -3.71 -2.40
CA PRO A 170 -9.04 -4.38 -3.20
C PRO A 170 -9.52 -3.53 -4.39
N LEU A 171 -9.79 -2.24 -4.19
CA LEU A 171 -10.26 -1.34 -5.24
C LEU A 171 -9.22 -1.08 -6.34
N VAL A 172 -7.92 -1.19 -6.00
CA VAL A 172 -6.83 -0.97 -6.95
C VAL A 172 -6.52 -2.24 -7.76
N PHE A 173 -6.41 -3.38 -7.08
CA PHE A 173 -5.93 -4.64 -7.67
C PHE A 173 -7.05 -5.53 -8.20
N PHE A 174 -8.22 -5.46 -7.59
CA PHE A 174 -9.41 -6.23 -7.96
C PHE A 174 -10.61 -5.29 -8.06
N PRO A 175 -10.55 -4.27 -8.95
CA PRO A 175 -11.60 -3.27 -9.05
C PRO A 175 -12.93 -3.96 -9.40
N PRO A 176 -14.03 -3.66 -8.67
CA PRO A 176 -15.34 -4.11 -9.07
C PRO A 176 -15.75 -3.46 -10.40
N PRO A 177 -16.66 -4.07 -11.17
CA PRO A 177 -17.06 -3.57 -12.49
C PRO A 177 -17.74 -2.19 -12.44
N SER A 178 -18.16 -1.73 -11.25
CA SER A 178 -18.68 -0.38 -11.00
C SER A 178 -17.62 0.72 -11.09
N VAL A 179 -16.34 0.38 -10.94
CA VAL A 179 -15.25 1.36 -10.86
C VAL A 179 -14.79 1.77 -12.25
N THR A 180 -14.91 3.06 -12.55
CA THR A 180 -14.41 3.64 -13.80
C THR A 180 -12.88 3.66 -13.85
N SER A 181 -12.30 3.75 -15.05
CA SER A 181 -10.85 3.92 -15.25
C SER A 181 -10.29 5.16 -14.51
N SER A 182 -11.06 6.26 -14.50
CA SER A 182 -10.72 7.49 -13.79
C SER A 182 -10.70 7.27 -12.27
N SER A 183 -11.75 6.69 -11.70
CA SER A 183 -11.80 6.38 -10.27
C SER A 183 -10.68 5.42 -9.86
N ARG A 184 -10.39 4.41 -10.69
CA ARG A 184 -9.28 3.47 -10.47
C ARG A 184 -7.93 4.15 -10.43
N GLN A 185 -7.72 5.18 -11.24
CA GLN A 185 -6.49 5.96 -11.23
C GLN A 185 -6.35 6.74 -9.92
N THR A 186 -7.42 7.40 -9.46
CA THR A 186 -7.45 8.08 -8.16
C THR A 186 -7.16 7.12 -7.00
N TYR A 187 -7.74 5.91 -7.03
CA TYR A 187 -7.49 4.89 -6.01
C TYR A 187 -6.03 4.44 -6.01
N LEU A 188 -5.41 4.31 -7.18
CA LEU A 188 -4.01 3.96 -7.30
C LEU A 188 -3.11 5.06 -6.74
N GLU A 189 -3.39 6.31 -7.04
CA GLU A 189 -2.63 7.46 -6.54
C GLU A 189 -2.70 7.53 -5.01
N GLU A 190 -3.90 7.45 -4.44
CA GLU A 190 -4.09 7.42 -2.98
C GLU A 190 -3.37 6.24 -2.32
N TYR A 191 -3.49 5.04 -2.90
CA TYR A 191 -2.77 3.87 -2.42
C TYR A 191 -1.25 4.06 -2.45
N SER A 192 -0.73 4.64 -3.53
CA SER A 192 0.71 4.89 -3.70
C SER A 192 1.19 5.91 -2.67
N ILE A 193 0.44 6.99 -2.47
CA ILE A 193 0.73 8.00 -1.45
C ILE A 193 0.78 7.36 -0.05
N CYS A 194 -0.21 6.53 0.31
CA CYS A 194 -0.21 5.84 1.60
C CYS A 194 1.03 4.94 1.76
N LYS A 195 1.42 4.19 0.73
CA LYS A 195 2.58 3.27 0.81
C LYS A 195 3.91 4.00 0.89
N ILE A 196 4.06 5.12 0.18
CA ILE A 196 5.24 5.97 0.28
C ILE A 196 5.35 6.56 1.69
N HIS A 197 4.25 7.09 2.25
CA HIS A 197 4.26 7.66 3.60
C HIS A 197 4.49 6.61 4.69
N GLU A 198 3.94 5.40 4.53
CA GLU A 198 4.25 4.26 5.41
C GLU A 198 5.76 3.97 5.40
N ALA A 199 6.38 3.84 4.22
CA ALA A 199 7.82 3.60 4.11
C ALA A 199 8.65 4.73 4.73
N LEU A 200 8.27 5.99 4.51
CA LEU A 200 8.95 7.14 5.13
C LEU A 200 8.86 7.11 6.67
N CYS A 201 7.70 6.77 7.22
CA CYS A 201 7.53 6.62 8.68
C CYS A 201 8.40 5.48 9.23
N LEU A 202 8.48 4.35 8.51
CA LEU A 202 9.30 3.20 8.89
C LEU A 202 10.81 3.54 8.89
N ILE A 203 11.27 4.32 7.91
CA ILE A 203 12.64 4.84 7.88
C ILE A 203 12.91 5.73 9.10
N LYS A 204 11.96 6.57 9.51
CA LYS A 204 12.11 7.46 10.68
C LYS A 204 12.20 6.73 12.00
N ILE A 205 11.69 5.50 12.10
CA ILE A 205 11.83 4.63 13.28
C ILE A 205 12.95 3.59 13.12
N GLU A 206 13.79 3.73 12.08
CA GLU A 206 14.92 2.85 11.77
C GLU A 206 14.54 1.39 11.46
N ASP A 207 13.29 1.14 11.05
CA ASP A 207 12.83 -0.18 10.58
C ASP A 207 13.00 -0.29 9.05
N TYR A 208 14.25 -0.43 8.61
CA TYR A 208 14.61 -0.44 7.20
C TYR A 208 14.08 -1.65 6.43
N GLU A 209 13.95 -2.81 7.09
CA GLU A 209 13.42 -4.02 6.46
C GLU A 209 11.94 -3.87 6.12
N ALA A 210 11.14 -3.35 7.06
CA ALA A 210 9.73 -3.06 6.79
C ALA A 210 9.57 -1.96 5.73
N ALA A 211 10.41 -0.92 5.76
CA ALA A 211 10.40 0.14 4.75
C ALA A 211 10.70 -0.40 3.34
N LYS A 212 11.73 -1.25 3.21
CA LYS A 212 12.10 -1.92 1.96
C LYS A 212 10.95 -2.79 1.45
N ALA A 213 10.30 -3.54 2.33
CA ALA A 213 9.16 -4.38 1.96
C ALA A 213 7.98 -3.53 1.42
N ALA A 214 7.66 -2.42 2.08
CA ALA A 214 6.60 -1.50 1.65
C ALA A 214 6.88 -0.90 0.26
N SER A 215 8.10 -0.39 0.04
CA SER A 215 8.53 0.19 -1.23
C SER A 215 8.64 -0.84 -2.35
N THR A 216 9.18 -2.02 -2.08
CA THR A 216 9.30 -3.11 -3.06
C THR A 216 7.93 -3.58 -3.52
N LYS A 217 6.97 -3.70 -2.60
CA LYS A 217 5.59 -4.07 -2.91
C LYS A 217 4.93 -3.06 -3.83
N LEU A 218 5.14 -1.76 -3.58
CA LEU A 218 4.64 -0.69 -4.44
C LEU A 218 5.31 -0.73 -5.83
N GLY A 219 6.63 -0.86 -5.89
CA GLY A 219 7.39 -0.92 -7.15
C GLY A 219 6.94 -2.07 -8.06
N LYS A 220 6.88 -3.30 -7.52
CA LYS A 220 6.38 -4.47 -8.26
C LYS A 220 4.97 -4.27 -8.80
N GLN A 221 4.12 -3.54 -8.08
CA GLN A 221 2.75 -3.27 -8.49
C GLN A 221 2.66 -2.21 -9.59
N LEU A 222 3.49 -1.17 -9.55
CA LEU A 222 3.58 -0.15 -10.61
C LEU A 222 4.16 -0.75 -11.90
N GLU A 223 5.19 -1.58 -11.81
CA GLU A 223 5.77 -2.29 -12.95
C GLU A 223 4.76 -3.23 -13.61
N LYS A 224 4.01 -4.00 -12.82
CA LYS A 224 2.94 -4.86 -13.35
C LYS A 224 1.90 -4.06 -14.15
N LYS A 225 1.52 -2.86 -13.69
CA LYS A 225 0.61 -1.98 -14.44
C LYS A 225 1.24 -1.43 -15.72
N LYS A 226 2.51 -1.02 -15.68
CA LYS A 226 3.24 -0.55 -16.87
C LYS A 226 3.35 -1.65 -17.92
N MET A 227 3.73 -2.87 -17.51
CA MET A 227 3.74 -4.05 -18.37
C MET A 227 2.36 -4.37 -18.91
N GLN A 228 1.31 -4.33 -18.08
CA GLN A 228 -0.05 -4.59 -18.54
C GLN A 228 -0.51 -3.56 -19.58
N LYS A 229 -0.17 -2.27 -19.41
CA LYS A 229 -0.46 -1.21 -20.39
C LYS A 229 0.33 -1.43 -21.69
N GLN A 230 1.60 -1.83 -21.59
CA GLN A 230 2.44 -2.12 -22.76
C GLN A 230 1.93 -3.35 -23.52
N ILE A 231 1.56 -4.44 -22.82
CA ILE A 231 0.94 -5.62 -23.42
C ILE A 231 -0.39 -5.27 -24.07
N ALA A 232 -1.24 -4.49 -23.40
CA ALA A 232 -2.52 -4.04 -23.98
C ALA A 232 -2.29 -3.19 -25.24
N SER A 233 -1.31 -2.29 -25.23
CA SER A 233 -0.94 -1.49 -26.41
C SER A 233 -0.40 -2.35 -27.55
N VAL A 234 0.43 -3.35 -27.26
CA VAL A 234 0.94 -4.29 -28.27
C VAL A 234 -0.20 -5.13 -28.83
N LEU A 235 -1.13 -5.59 -28.00
CA LEU A 235 -2.29 -6.36 -28.41
C LEU A 235 -3.28 -5.54 -29.24
N GLN A 236 -3.46 -4.26 -28.94
CA GLN A 236 -4.30 -3.33 -29.73
C GLN A 236 -3.64 -2.95 -31.07
N GLY A 237 -2.32 -2.82 -31.09
CA GLY A 237 -1.55 -2.59 -32.32
C GLY A 237 -1.28 -3.85 -33.13
N ALA A 238 -1.60 -5.04 -32.59
CA ALA A 238 -1.34 -6.31 -33.24
C ALA A 238 -2.26 -6.46 -34.46
N ASN A 239 -1.66 -6.32 -35.64
CA ASN A 239 -2.30 -6.73 -36.87
C ASN A 239 -2.02 -8.22 -37.13
N LYS A 240 -2.78 -8.79 -38.06
CA LYS A 240 -2.70 -10.19 -38.47
C LYS A 240 -1.29 -10.62 -38.88
N GLY A 241 -0.55 -9.76 -39.57
CA GLY A 241 0.84 -10.00 -39.97
C GLY A 241 1.78 -10.07 -38.76
N SER A 242 1.61 -9.19 -37.78
CA SER A 242 2.39 -9.20 -36.54
C SER A 242 2.16 -10.47 -35.71
N VAL A 243 0.90 -10.93 -35.60
CA VAL A 243 0.57 -12.18 -34.89
C VAL A 243 1.16 -13.40 -35.60
N MET A 244 1.08 -13.46 -36.93
CA MET A 244 1.73 -14.50 -37.71
C MET A 244 3.25 -14.50 -37.58
N GLY A 245 3.88 -13.32 -37.64
CA GLY A 245 5.32 -13.18 -37.49
C GLY A 245 5.80 -13.68 -36.13
N MET A 246 5.08 -13.31 -35.05
CA MET A 246 5.37 -13.81 -33.70
C MET A 246 5.19 -15.33 -33.60
N ALA A 247 4.14 -15.89 -34.19
CA ALA A 247 3.91 -17.33 -34.20
C ALA A 247 5.00 -18.09 -34.95
N MET A 248 5.44 -17.56 -36.10
CA MET A 248 6.51 -18.13 -36.91
C MET A 248 7.86 -18.11 -36.17
N MET A 249 8.17 -17.02 -35.47
CA MET A 249 9.36 -16.92 -34.62
C MET A 249 9.33 -17.91 -33.44
N ALA A 250 8.15 -18.20 -32.91
CA ALA A 250 7.96 -19.22 -31.88
C ALA A 250 7.96 -20.66 -32.42
N GLY A 251 8.20 -20.86 -33.73
CA GLY A 251 8.18 -22.18 -34.36
C GLY A 251 6.77 -22.77 -34.54
N VAL A 252 5.72 -21.96 -34.41
CA VAL A 252 4.32 -22.39 -34.54
C VAL A 252 3.73 -21.79 -35.82
N PRO A 253 3.72 -22.51 -36.95
CA PRO A 253 3.11 -22.02 -38.18
C PRO A 253 1.61 -21.83 -37.95
N MET A 254 1.14 -20.60 -38.10
CA MET A 254 -0.24 -20.22 -37.80
C MET A 254 -1.02 -19.93 -39.08
N GLN A 255 -2.19 -20.54 -39.22
CA GLN A 255 -3.07 -20.28 -40.35
C GLN A 255 -3.71 -18.90 -40.29
N GLU A 256 -4.00 -18.38 -41.47
CA GLU A 256 -4.51 -17.03 -41.67
C GLU A 256 -5.84 -16.75 -40.97
N GLY A 257 -6.79 -17.66 -41.08
CA GLY A 257 -8.08 -17.54 -40.38
C GLY A 257 -7.98 -17.68 -38.86
N THR A 258 -6.89 -18.25 -38.33
CA THR A 258 -6.66 -18.38 -36.87
C THR A 258 -6.03 -17.11 -36.32
N ALA A 259 -5.05 -16.55 -37.03
CA ALA A 259 -4.45 -15.27 -36.69
C ALA A 259 -5.49 -14.13 -36.67
N GLU A 260 -6.41 -14.13 -37.63
CA GLU A 260 -7.47 -13.12 -37.72
C GLU A 260 -8.50 -13.22 -36.58
N ARG A 261 -8.83 -14.45 -36.14
CA ARG A 261 -9.65 -14.66 -34.94
C ARG A 261 -8.92 -14.21 -33.67
N LEU A 262 -7.63 -14.49 -33.55
CA LEU A 262 -6.79 -14.06 -32.43
C LEU A 262 -6.73 -12.54 -32.32
N VAL A 263 -6.50 -11.83 -33.43
CA VAL A 263 -6.53 -10.36 -33.47
C VAL A 263 -7.91 -9.83 -33.05
N LYS A 264 -8.99 -10.44 -33.55
CA LYS A 264 -10.36 -10.05 -33.18
C LYS A 264 -10.62 -10.24 -31.68
N VAL A 265 -10.16 -11.35 -31.10
CA VAL A 265 -10.27 -11.62 -29.65
C VAL A 265 -9.41 -10.65 -28.85
N ALA A 266 -8.17 -10.40 -29.26
CA ALA A 266 -7.27 -9.44 -28.59
C ALA A 266 -7.87 -8.02 -28.56
N ASN A 267 -8.51 -7.60 -29.66
CA ASN A 267 -9.22 -6.33 -29.76
C ASN A 267 -10.54 -6.29 -28.97
N MET A 268 -11.17 -7.44 -28.70
CA MET A 268 -12.36 -7.53 -27.85
C MET A 268 -12.03 -7.51 -26.36
N VAL A 269 -10.88 -8.07 -25.96
CA VAL A 269 -10.47 -8.23 -24.56
C VAL A 269 -9.76 -6.99 -24.01
N THR A 270 -9.15 -6.18 -24.88
CA THR A 270 -8.51 -4.93 -24.48
C THR A 270 -9.52 -3.78 -24.51
N GLU A 271 -9.86 -3.22 -23.35
CA GLU A 271 -10.65 -1.97 -23.28
C GLU A 271 -10.00 -0.90 -24.17
N LYS A 272 -10.78 -0.23 -25.02
CA LYS A 272 -10.29 0.90 -25.82
C LYS A 272 -9.68 1.92 -24.86
N VAL A 273 -8.36 2.09 -24.96
CA VAL A 273 -7.65 3.14 -24.22
C VAL A 273 -8.05 4.45 -24.92
N SER A 274 -9.05 5.14 -24.38
CA SER A 274 -9.46 6.48 -24.82
C SER A 274 -8.51 7.54 -24.27
#